data_AF-A0A5J5HR98-F1
#
_entry.id   AF-A0A5J5HR98-F1
#
_cell.length_a   1.000
_cell.length_b   1.000
_cell.length_c   1.000
_cell.angle_alpha   90.00
_cell.angle_beta   90.00
_cell.angle_gamma   90.00
#
_symmetry.space_group_name_H-M   'P 1'
#
loop_
_entity.id
_entity.type
_entity.pdbx_description
1 polymer ?
#
loop_
_entity_poly.entity_id
_entity_poly.type
_entity_poly.pdbx_seq_one_letter_code
_entity_poly.pdbx_strand_id
1 'polypeptide(L)'
;MGGMRRSLTTNTLVIISDHTKGLYEDKWIGDILHYTGMGKKGNQEINKNQNRTLSESNHNGVDVHLFEVFKENNYIYRGKVKLVDEPYQEKQKDEDGFIRDVWIFPLKVIDDQASNLVDERIIKDNYEQKEKQAKRLSNDELHRKVLESQSSKTSIRKTATKTYERNAYVSEYGKRRANGVCQLCEESAPFNNKKGEPYLETHHIVWLSQGGPGTIENTVALCPNCHRKMHVLDRGEDKSILLNKAGEI
;
A
#
# COMPACT_ATOMS: atom_id res chain seq x y z
N MET A 1 25.40 2.53 -1.88
CA MET A 1 25.14 1.49 -0.86
C MET A 1 24.33 0.35 -1.48
N GLY A 2 24.67 -0.91 -1.18
CA GLY A 2 24.01 -2.10 -1.72
C GLY A 2 22.79 -2.55 -0.89
N GLY A 3 21.89 -3.29 -1.53
CA GLY A 3 20.67 -3.85 -0.93
C GLY A 3 20.91 -5.03 0.01
N MET A 4 21.99 -5.79 -0.16
CA MET A 4 22.39 -6.88 0.75
C MET A 4 23.61 -6.47 1.59
N ARG A 5 23.58 -6.73 2.90
CA ARG A 5 24.61 -6.35 3.87
C ARG A 5 24.90 -7.51 4.83
N ARG A 6 26.09 -8.10 4.71
CA ARG A 6 26.52 -9.26 5.49
C ARG A 6 27.27 -8.84 6.75
N SER A 7 26.92 -9.43 7.90
CA SER A 7 27.64 -9.26 9.17
C SER A 7 28.18 -10.59 9.67
N LEU A 8 29.51 -10.79 9.60
CA LEU A 8 30.14 -12.02 10.06
C LEU A 8 29.99 -12.21 11.59
N THR A 9 30.02 -11.13 12.37
CA THR A 9 29.90 -11.16 13.83
C THR A 9 28.60 -11.79 14.31
N THR A 10 27.48 -11.45 13.68
CA THR A 10 26.15 -11.95 14.05
C THR A 10 25.70 -13.13 13.20
N ASN A 11 26.54 -13.57 12.27
CA ASN A 11 26.21 -14.55 11.24
C ASN A 11 24.89 -14.26 10.49
N THR A 12 24.60 -12.98 10.20
CA THR A 12 23.37 -12.55 9.52
C THR A 12 23.62 -11.87 8.18
N LEU A 13 22.61 -11.94 7.30
CA LEU A 13 22.51 -11.18 6.06
C LEU A 13 21.27 -10.29 6.14
N VAL A 14 21.47 -8.97 6.07
CA VAL A 14 20.36 -8.02 5.95
C VAL A 14 20.10 -7.73 4.48
N ILE A 15 18.86 -7.90 4.04
CA ILE A 15 18.39 -7.50 2.72
C ILE A 15 17.43 -6.32 2.84
N ILE A 16 17.53 -5.40 1.89
CA ILE A 16 16.78 -4.14 1.87
C ILE A 16 16.09 -4.05 0.52
N SER A 17 14.77 -4.09 0.54
CA SER A 17 13.92 -3.81 -0.61
C SER A 17 13.52 -2.32 -0.58
N ASP A 18 14.05 -1.56 -1.53
CA ASP A 18 13.97 -0.10 -1.51
C ASP A 18 13.01 0.41 -2.61
N HIS A 19 11.77 0.68 -2.22
CA HIS A 19 10.68 1.11 -3.10
C HIS A 19 10.77 2.58 -3.52
N THR A 20 11.79 3.32 -3.04
CA THR A 20 12.06 4.70 -3.46
C THR A 20 13.03 4.77 -4.63
N LYS A 21 13.69 3.65 -4.97
CA LYS A 21 14.65 3.55 -6.08
C LYS A 21 14.04 2.73 -7.22
N GLY A 22 14.28 3.15 -8.46
CA GLY A 22 13.75 2.48 -9.65
C GLY A 22 14.71 1.46 -10.30
N LEU A 23 15.83 1.10 -9.64
CA LEU A 23 16.82 0.21 -10.25
C LEU A 23 16.45 -1.27 -10.15
N TYR A 24 15.74 -1.64 -9.08
CA TYR A 24 15.35 -3.02 -8.83
C TYR A 24 13.83 -3.11 -8.74
N GLU A 25 13.27 -4.13 -9.38
CA GLU A 25 11.82 -4.36 -9.40
C GLU A 25 11.43 -5.49 -8.43
N ASP A 26 11.75 -5.31 -7.15
CA ASP A 26 11.31 -6.27 -6.13
C ASP A 26 9.78 -6.31 -6.08
N LYS A 27 9.21 -7.52 -6.12
CA LYS A 27 7.75 -7.71 -6.21
C LYS A 27 7.28 -8.65 -5.12
N TRP A 28 6.18 -8.28 -4.47
CA TRP A 28 5.42 -9.23 -3.66
C TRP A 28 4.43 -9.96 -4.56
N ILE A 29 4.42 -11.30 -4.50
CA ILE A 29 3.42 -12.17 -5.12
C ILE A 29 2.79 -12.99 -3.98
N GLY A 30 1.66 -12.50 -3.47
CA GLY A 30 1.03 -13.08 -2.28
C GLY A 30 1.81 -12.77 -1.01
N ASP A 31 2.42 -13.80 -0.41
CA ASP A 31 3.27 -13.70 0.78
C ASP A 31 4.76 -13.98 0.49
N ILE A 32 5.13 -14.05 -0.80
CA ILE A 32 6.50 -14.27 -1.25
C ILE A 32 7.03 -12.98 -1.87
N LEU A 33 8.16 -12.50 -1.35
CA LEU A 33 8.95 -11.43 -1.94
C LEU A 33 9.90 -12.01 -2.98
N HIS A 34 9.77 -11.57 -4.22
CA HIS A 34 10.68 -11.83 -5.31
C HIS A 34 11.75 -10.74 -5.29
N TYR A 35 12.85 -11.01 -4.59
CA TYR A 35 13.92 -10.05 -4.32
C TYR A 35 14.99 -10.09 -5.41
N THR A 36 15.40 -8.94 -5.93
CA THR A 36 16.42 -8.85 -6.96
C THR A 36 17.83 -8.94 -6.37
N GLY A 37 18.67 -9.76 -6.98
CA GLY A 37 20.04 -10.03 -6.56
C GLY A 37 20.96 -8.81 -6.56
N MET A 38 22.11 -8.96 -5.91
CA MET A 38 23.18 -7.98 -5.91
C MET A 38 23.90 -7.91 -7.27
N GLY A 39 24.27 -6.68 -7.64
CA GLY A 39 24.99 -6.35 -8.87
C GLY A 39 24.18 -5.33 -9.65
N LYS A 40 24.79 -4.20 -10.02
CA LYS A 40 24.10 -3.05 -10.63
C LYS A 40 24.29 -2.91 -12.14
N LYS A 41 25.37 -3.49 -12.68
CA LYS A 41 25.78 -3.39 -14.08
C LYS A 41 26.09 -4.77 -14.61
N GLY A 42 25.68 -5.03 -15.86
CA GLY A 42 25.86 -6.33 -16.51
C GLY A 42 25.12 -7.48 -15.83
N ASN A 43 25.21 -8.66 -16.43
CA ASN A 43 24.54 -9.87 -15.98
C ASN A 43 24.99 -10.25 -14.56
N GLN A 44 24.03 -10.63 -13.71
CA GLN A 44 24.31 -11.08 -12.36
C GLN A 44 24.76 -12.54 -12.33
N GLU A 45 25.60 -12.85 -11.36
CA GLU A 45 26.09 -14.21 -11.10
C GLU A 45 25.61 -14.67 -9.72
N ILE A 46 24.99 -15.86 -9.67
CA ILE A 46 24.46 -16.41 -8.42
C ILE A 46 25.57 -16.76 -7.43
N ASN A 47 26.73 -17.22 -7.92
CA ASN A 47 27.85 -17.67 -7.08
C ASN A 47 28.80 -16.54 -6.64
N LYS A 48 28.48 -15.27 -6.93
CA LYS A 48 29.29 -14.10 -6.55
C LYS A 48 28.65 -13.26 -5.47
N ASN A 49 29.49 -12.55 -4.71
CA ASN A 49 29.07 -11.61 -3.69
C ASN A 49 28.07 -12.24 -2.69
N GLN A 50 27.05 -11.48 -2.28
CA GLN A 50 26.01 -11.96 -1.36
C GLN A 50 24.90 -12.75 -2.05
N ASN A 51 24.90 -12.86 -3.39
CA ASN A 51 23.96 -13.74 -4.09
C ASN A 51 24.17 -15.18 -3.66
N ARG A 52 25.44 -15.59 -3.52
CA ARG A 52 25.81 -16.93 -3.06
C ARG A 52 25.32 -17.17 -1.64
N THR A 53 25.57 -16.20 -0.75
CA THR A 53 25.12 -16.29 0.65
C THR A 53 23.61 -16.46 0.73
N LEU A 54 22.86 -15.72 -0.09
CA LEU A 54 21.40 -15.78 -0.11
C LEU A 54 20.87 -17.07 -0.74
N SER A 55 21.44 -17.54 -1.85
CA SER A 55 21.04 -18.82 -2.49
C SER A 55 21.28 -20.00 -1.58
N GLU A 56 22.35 -19.98 -0.78
CA GLU A 56 22.71 -21.06 0.13
C GLU A 56 22.09 -20.90 1.53
N SER A 57 21.28 -19.85 1.76
CA SER A 57 20.83 -19.42 3.10
C SER A 57 20.07 -20.48 3.91
N ASN A 58 19.38 -21.41 3.23
CA ASN A 58 18.68 -22.50 3.90
C ASN A 58 19.63 -23.55 4.52
N HIS A 59 20.91 -23.58 4.15
CA HIS A 59 21.85 -24.63 4.52
C HIS A 59 23.17 -24.11 5.11
N ASN A 60 23.51 -22.84 4.88
CA ASN A 60 24.78 -22.26 5.33
C ASN A 60 24.73 -21.67 6.76
N GLY A 61 23.57 -21.75 7.43
CA GLY A 61 23.36 -21.27 8.80
C GLY A 61 23.29 -19.74 8.95
N VAL A 62 23.23 -18.98 7.85
CA VAL A 62 23.12 -17.52 7.88
C VAL A 62 21.66 -17.09 8.00
N ASP A 63 21.36 -16.36 9.07
CA ASP A 63 20.04 -15.76 9.26
C ASP A 63 19.81 -14.59 8.28
N VAL A 64 18.72 -14.62 7.52
CA VAL A 64 18.37 -13.54 6.58
C VAL A 64 17.28 -12.65 7.18
N HIS A 65 17.53 -11.34 7.20
CA HIS A 65 16.64 -10.33 7.78
C HIS A 65 16.19 -9.34 6.72
N LEU A 66 14.87 -9.09 6.62
CA LEU A 66 14.30 -8.20 5.62
C LEU A 66 13.95 -6.82 6.20
N PHE A 67 14.34 -5.78 5.47
CA PHE A 67 13.85 -4.42 5.64
C PHE A 67 13.20 -3.91 4.35
N GLU A 68 12.13 -3.13 4.48
CA GLU A 68 11.52 -2.41 3.36
C GLU A 68 11.66 -0.89 3.58
N VAL A 69 11.88 -0.15 2.49
CA VAL A 69 11.98 1.33 2.50
C VAL A 69 10.93 1.88 1.55
N PHE A 70 9.98 2.67 2.08
CA PHE A 70 8.94 3.35 1.30
C PHE A 70 9.14 4.86 1.24
N LYS A 71 10.02 5.38 2.10
CA LYS A 71 10.43 6.77 2.19
C LYS A 71 11.91 6.79 2.50
N GLU A 72 12.67 7.65 1.83
CA GLU A 72 14.11 7.74 2.02
C GLU A 72 14.48 7.82 3.51
N ASN A 73 15.54 7.11 3.89
CA ASN A 73 16.06 7.01 5.26
C ASN A 73 15.10 6.40 6.31
N ASN A 74 13.94 5.87 5.91
CA ASN A 74 13.02 5.18 6.82
C ASN A 74 12.99 3.68 6.52
N TYR A 75 13.54 2.89 7.43
CA TYR A 75 13.67 1.44 7.30
C TYR A 75 12.63 0.74 8.17
N ILE A 76 11.80 -0.10 7.55
CA ILE A 76 10.81 -0.92 8.26
C ILE A 76 11.34 -2.34 8.33
N TYR A 77 11.65 -2.81 9.54
CA TYR A 77 12.02 -4.20 9.75
C TYR A 77 10.80 -5.11 9.56
N ARG A 78 10.95 -6.19 8.79
CA ARG A 78 9.86 -7.13 8.44
C ARG A 78 9.98 -8.47 9.16
N GLY A 79 11.14 -8.77 9.73
CA GLY A 79 11.42 -10.06 10.36
C GLY A 79 12.50 -10.85 9.64
N LYS A 80 12.73 -12.08 10.14
CA LYS A 80 13.56 -13.07 9.48
C LYS A 80 12.82 -13.66 8.28
N VAL A 81 13.54 -13.90 7.20
CA VAL A 81 13.03 -14.52 5.97
C VAL A 81 13.82 -15.78 5.63
N LYS A 82 13.20 -16.65 4.83
CA LYS A 82 13.85 -17.84 4.26
C LYS A 82 13.56 -17.93 2.77
N LEU A 83 14.47 -18.57 2.04
CA LEU A 83 14.26 -18.91 0.64
C LEU A 83 13.22 -20.04 0.54
N VAL A 84 12.17 -19.83 -0.24
CA VAL A 84 11.03 -20.77 -0.34
C VAL A 84 10.86 -21.43 -1.70
N ASP A 85 11.61 -20.98 -2.70
CA ASP A 85 11.63 -21.55 -4.04
C ASP A 85 13.01 -21.33 -4.66
N GLU A 86 13.30 -22.02 -5.76
CA GLU A 86 14.58 -21.92 -6.47
C GLU A 86 14.78 -20.51 -7.04
N PRO A 87 15.96 -19.90 -6.83
CA PRO A 87 16.30 -18.64 -7.48
C PRO A 87 16.24 -18.79 -9.00
N TYR A 88 15.72 -17.78 -9.68
CA TYR A 88 15.53 -17.82 -11.13
C TYR A 88 15.94 -16.50 -11.78
N GLN A 89 16.04 -16.46 -13.10
CA GLN A 89 16.48 -15.26 -13.82
C GLN A 89 15.33 -14.48 -14.44
N GLU A 90 15.44 -13.15 -14.38
CA GLU A 90 14.59 -12.22 -15.12
C GLU A 90 15.44 -11.21 -15.89
N LYS A 91 14.85 -10.58 -16.90
CA LYS A 91 15.45 -9.46 -17.62
C LYS A 91 15.03 -8.15 -16.98
N GLN A 92 15.99 -7.38 -16.49
CA GLN A 92 15.77 -6.03 -15.95
C GLN A 92 16.79 -5.06 -16.55
N LYS A 93 16.50 -3.75 -16.48
CA LYS A 93 17.49 -2.74 -16.84
C LYS A 93 18.57 -2.64 -15.77
N ASP A 94 19.79 -2.34 -16.19
CA ASP A 94 20.88 -1.99 -15.31
C ASP A 94 20.89 -0.48 -15.01
N GLU A 95 21.89 -0.01 -14.25
CA GLU A 95 21.99 1.41 -13.87
C GLU A 95 22.17 2.35 -15.07
N ASP A 96 22.68 1.85 -16.20
CA ASP A 96 22.88 2.60 -17.44
C ASP A 96 21.69 2.43 -18.41
N GLY A 97 20.66 1.65 -18.04
CA GLY A 97 19.44 1.43 -18.80
C GLY A 97 19.49 0.24 -19.77
N PHE A 98 20.56 -0.55 -19.78
CA PHE A 98 20.69 -1.72 -20.64
C PHE A 98 19.99 -2.94 -20.05
N ILE A 99 19.35 -3.74 -20.90
CA ILE A 99 18.73 -5.00 -20.48
C ILE A 99 19.82 -6.01 -20.11
N ARG A 100 19.65 -6.64 -18.95
CA ARG A 100 20.56 -7.65 -18.41
C ARG A 100 19.81 -8.74 -17.66
N ASP A 101 20.48 -9.87 -17.48
CA ASP A 101 19.96 -10.97 -16.65
C ASP A 101 20.25 -10.66 -15.18
N VAL A 102 19.20 -10.70 -14.36
CA VAL A 102 19.28 -10.57 -12.90
C VAL A 102 18.78 -11.85 -12.23
N TRP A 103 19.28 -12.14 -11.04
CA TRP A 103 18.80 -13.25 -10.22
C TRP A 103 17.67 -12.76 -9.31
N ILE A 104 16.61 -13.53 -9.22
CA ILE A 104 15.45 -13.29 -8.36
C ILE A 104 15.42 -14.37 -7.29
N PHE A 105 15.26 -13.96 -6.04
CA PHE A 105 15.25 -14.82 -4.86
C PHE A 105 13.84 -14.80 -4.23
N PRO A 106 13.07 -15.90 -4.33
CA PRO A 106 11.76 -16.02 -3.71
C PRO A 106 11.87 -16.21 -2.19
N LEU A 107 11.49 -15.19 -1.41
CA LEU A 107 11.70 -15.13 0.03
C LEU A 107 10.39 -14.97 0.78
N LYS A 108 10.24 -15.68 1.90
CA LYS A 108 9.06 -15.59 2.77
C LYS A 108 9.47 -15.29 4.20
N VAL A 109 8.70 -14.43 4.89
CA VAL A 109 8.88 -14.15 6.32
C VAL A 109 8.57 -15.42 7.12
N ILE A 110 9.47 -15.80 8.03
CA ILE A 110 9.38 -17.06 8.79
C ILE A 110 8.22 -17.03 9.79
N ASP A 111 8.01 -15.89 10.45
CA ASP A 111 6.95 -15.69 11.44
C ASP A 111 5.91 -14.73 10.85
N ASP A 112 4.86 -15.25 10.20
CA ASP A 112 3.82 -14.47 9.51
C ASP A 112 2.80 -13.87 10.51
N GLN A 113 3.28 -13.14 11.51
CA GLN A 113 2.44 -12.41 12.45
C GLN A 113 1.87 -11.14 11.82
N ALA A 114 0.69 -10.71 12.28
CA ALA A 114 0.09 -9.44 11.85
C ALA A 114 1.00 -8.23 12.09
N SER A 115 1.86 -8.26 13.11
CA SER A 115 2.87 -7.21 13.38
C SER A 115 3.92 -7.10 12.29
N ASN A 116 4.12 -8.17 11.52
CA ASN A 116 5.04 -8.22 10.39
C ASN A 116 4.35 -7.85 9.09
N LEU A 117 3.14 -7.27 9.09
CA LEU A 117 2.53 -6.66 7.89
C LEU A 117 2.85 -5.16 7.82
N VAL A 118 3.00 -4.61 6.60
CA VAL A 118 3.18 -3.15 6.46
C VAL A 118 1.81 -2.51 6.64
N ASP A 119 1.77 -1.40 7.38
CA ASP A 119 0.58 -0.58 7.50
C ASP A 119 0.15 -0.07 6.11
N GLU A 120 -1.11 -0.30 5.75
CA GLU A 120 -1.68 0.13 4.47
C GLU A 120 -1.45 1.63 4.20
N ARG A 121 -1.45 2.46 5.25
CA ARG A 121 -1.19 3.91 5.13
C ARG A 121 0.17 4.21 4.51
N ILE A 122 1.20 3.44 4.87
CA ILE A 122 2.57 3.63 4.33
C ILE A 122 2.61 3.30 2.83
N ILE A 123 1.89 2.26 2.42
CA ILE A 123 1.77 1.86 1.00
C ILE A 123 1.03 2.95 0.23
N LYS A 124 -0.08 3.44 0.78
CA LYS A 124 -0.87 4.51 0.19
C LYS A 124 -0.06 5.80 0.04
N ASP A 125 0.66 6.21 1.08
CA ASP A 125 1.51 7.41 1.04
C ASP A 125 2.60 7.27 -0.04
N ASN A 126 3.25 6.10 -0.17
CA ASN A 126 4.24 5.85 -1.23
C ASN A 126 3.61 5.98 -2.62
N TYR A 127 2.41 5.42 -2.81
CA TYR A 127 1.67 5.54 -4.06
C TYR A 127 1.32 6.98 -4.39
N GLU A 128 0.80 7.76 -3.42
CA GLU A 128 0.47 9.18 -3.61
C GLU A 128 1.70 10.01 -4.00
N GLN A 129 2.89 9.70 -3.47
CA GLN A 129 4.13 10.35 -3.92
C GLN A 129 4.49 9.99 -5.36
N LYS A 130 4.34 8.72 -5.75
CA LYS A 130 4.55 8.28 -7.14
C LYS A 130 3.54 8.91 -8.09
N GLU A 131 2.28 9.05 -7.67
CA GLU A 131 1.23 9.73 -8.43
C GLU A 131 1.57 11.21 -8.65
N LYS A 132 2.06 11.91 -7.62
CA LYS A 132 2.53 13.31 -7.74
C LYS A 132 3.69 13.44 -8.72
N GLN A 133 4.62 12.48 -8.74
CA GLN A 133 5.70 12.45 -9.73
C GLN A 133 5.17 12.22 -11.13
N ALA A 134 4.25 11.25 -11.31
CA ALA A 134 3.64 10.96 -12.60
C ALA A 134 2.89 12.16 -13.18
N LYS A 135 2.16 12.91 -12.34
CA LYS A 135 1.44 14.14 -12.75
C LYS A 135 2.35 15.27 -13.26
N ARG A 136 3.66 15.22 -12.96
CA ARG A 136 4.64 16.23 -13.42
C ARG A 136 5.27 15.86 -14.75
N LEU A 137 5.06 14.64 -15.25
CA LEU A 137 5.61 14.18 -16.52
C LEU A 137 4.76 14.66 -17.69
N SER A 138 5.40 14.88 -18.83
CA SER A 138 4.70 15.03 -20.11
C SER A 138 4.00 13.72 -20.51
N ASN A 139 3.02 13.82 -21.40
CA ASN A 139 2.32 12.64 -21.92
C ASN A 139 3.27 11.64 -22.58
N ASP A 140 4.27 12.12 -23.33
CA ASP A 140 5.24 11.26 -24.00
C ASP A 140 6.15 10.52 -23.01
N GLU A 141 6.63 11.22 -21.98
CA GLU A 141 7.44 10.62 -20.91
C GLU A 141 6.64 9.60 -20.09
N LEU A 142 5.38 9.92 -19.78
CA LEU A 142 4.49 9.01 -19.09
C LEU A 142 4.22 7.76 -19.93
N HIS A 143 3.95 7.93 -21.23
CA HIS A 143 3.74 6.82 -22.16
C HIS A 143 4.96 5.91 -22.23
N ARG A 144 6.17 6.49 -22.36
CA ARG A 144 7.43 5.73 -22.32
C ARG A 144 7.56 4.92 -21.02
N LYS A 145 7.29 5.54 -19.86
CA LYS A 145 7.34 4.83 -18.57
C LYS A 145 6.31 3.72 -18.46
N VAL A 146 5.11 3.89 -19.01
CA VAL A 146 4.10 2.84 -19.06
C VAL A 146 4.62 1.64 -19.84
N LEU A 147 5.14 1.85 -21.06
CA LEU A 147 5.71 0.79 -21.88
C LEU A 147 6.88 0.06 -21.19
N GLU A 148 7.69 0.80 -20.44
CA GLU A 148 8.81 0.25 -19.68
C GLU A 148 8.40 -0.56 -18.44
N SER A 149 7.23 -0.27 -17.86
CA SER A 149 6.74 -0.89 -16.62
C SER A 149 5.64 -1.93 -16.84
N GLN A 150 5.41 -2.35 -18.09
CA GLN A 150 4.48 -3.43 -18.42
C GLN A 150 5.02 -4.77 -17.91
N SER A 151 4.64 -5.11 -16.68
CA SER A 151 4.85 -6.45 -16.13
C SER A 151 3.57 -7.28 -16.27
N SER A 152 3.70 -8.49 -16.79
CA SER A 152 2.58 -9.45 -16.90
C SER A 152 2.09 -9.97 -15.54
N LYS A 153 2.87 -9.76 -14.47
CA LYS A 153 2.55 -10.20 -13.11
C LYS A 153 2.26 -8.99 -12.22
N THR A 154 1.01 -8.89 -11.77
CA THR A 154 0.60 -7.87 -10.79
C THR A 154 1.20 -8.19 -9.42
N SER A 155 1.83 -7.20 -8.78
CA SER A 155 2.26 -7.36 -7.39
C SER A 155 1.04 -7.36 -6.46
N ILE A 156 0.95 -8.37 -5.60
CA ILE A 156 -0.09 -8.53 -4.60
C ILE A 156 0.60 -8.72 -3.25
N ARG A 157 0.17 -7.98 -2.22
CA ARG A 157 0.68 -8.11 -0.85
C ARG A 157 -0.43 -8.02 0.18
N LYS A 158 -0.21 -8.63 1.34
CA LYS A 158 -1.02 -8.41 2.54
C LYS A 158 -0.55 -7.13 3.27
N THR A 159 -1.48 -6.37 3.84
CA THR A 159 -1.24 -5.17 4.64
C THR A 159 -2.01 -5.23 5.95
N ALA A 160 -1.52 -4.53 6.97
CA ALA A 160 -2.28 -4.28 8.19
C ALA A 160 -3.11 -3.00 8.02
N THR A 161 -4.40 -3.08 8.38
CA THR A 161 -5.31 -1.94 8.36
C THR A 161 -5.97 -1.79 9.71
N LYS A 162 -6.04 -0.56 10.21
CA LYS A 162 -6.81 -0.23 11.41
C LYS A 162 -8.23 0.15 11.02
N THR A 163 -9.19 -0.70 11.35
CA THR A 163 -10.62 -0.43 11.15
C THR A 163 -11.24 0.05 12.46
N TYR A 164 -12.07 1.09 12.38
CA TYR A 164 -12.91 1.53 13.50
C TYR A 164 -14.26 0.84 13.38
N GLU A 165 -14.67 0.12 14.42
CA GLU A 165 -16.00 -0.47 14.49
C GLU A 165 -17.06 0.63 14.57
N ARG A 166 -18.00 0.61 13.63
CA ARG A 166 -19.10 1.57 13.56
C ARG A 166 -20.34 0.96 14.20
N ASN A 167 -21.09 1.76 14.95
CA ASN A 167 -22.36 1.33 15.48
C ASN A 167 -23.40 1.24 14.35
N ALA A 168 -23.85 0.02 14.04
CA ALA A 168 -24.80 -0.24 12.97
C ALA A 168 -26.15 0.46 13.20
N TYR A 169 -26.60 0.58 14.46
CA TYR A 169 -27.85 1.25 14.81
C TYR A 169 -27.79 2.75 14.54
N VAL A 170 -26.68 3.40 14.90
CA VAL A 170 -26.45 4.83 14.62
C VAL A 170 -26.39 5.07 13.11
N SER A 171 -25.74 4.16 12.38
CA SER A 171 -25.59 4.28 10.92
C SER A 171 -26.94 4.13 10.19
N GLU A 172 -27.74 3.14 10.58
CA GLU A 172 -29.08 2.91 10.03
C GLU A 172 -30.04 4.04 10.41
N TYR A 173 -30.02 4.50 11.65
CA TYR A 173 -30.82 5.64 12.09
C TYR A 173 -30.52 6.89 11.26
N GLY A 174 -29.24 7.20 11.02
CA GLY A 174 -28.82 8.33 10.18
C GLY A 174 -29.38 8.25 8.76
N LYS A 175 -29.41 7.06 8.16
CA LYS A 175 -29.98 6.86 6.81
C LYS A 175 -31.50 7.05 6.78
N ARG A 176 -32.21 6.50 7.78
CA ARG A 176 -33.67 6.66 7.87
C ARG A 176 -34.07 8.10 8.12
N ARG A 177 -33.35 8.80 9.01
CA ARG A 177 -33.55 10.23 9.28
C ARG A 177 -33.45 11.07 8.01
N ALA A 178 -32.51 10.74 7.13
CA ALA A 178 -32.32 11.45 5.88
C ALA A 178 -33.41 11.18 4.82
N ASN A 179 -34.26 10.16 5.03
CA ASN A 179 -35.41 9.84 4.18
C ASN A 179 -35.10 9.81 2.67
N GLY A 180 -33.96 9.23 2.30
CA GLY A 180 -33.53 9.11 0.91
C GLY A 180 -33.03 10.41 0.27
N VAL A 181 -32.84 11.48 1.05
CA VAL A 181 -32.29 12.77 0.59
C VAL A 181 -30.90 12.98 1.19
N CYS A 182 -29.95 13.44 0.38
CA CYS A 182 -28.60 13.76 0.84
C CYS A 182 -28.62 14.97 1.79
N GLN A 183 -28.06 14.83 2.99
CA GLN A 183 -28.04 15.93 3.96
C GLN A 183 -27.04 17.06 3.65
N LEU A 184 -26.23 16.94 2.59
CA LEU A 184 -25.34 18.02 2.14
C LEU A 184 -25.88 18.79 0.94
N CYS A 185 -26.24 18.09 -0.14
CA CYS A 185 -26.71 18.73 -1.37
C CYS A 185 -28.22 18.80 -1.49
N GLU A 186 -28.96 18.22 -0.54
CA GLU A 186 -30.43 18.20 -0.49
C GLU A 186 -31.13 17.53 -1.69
N GLU A 187 -30.37 16.85 -2.53
CA GLU A 187 -30.87 16.05 -3.65
C GLU A 187 -31.27 14.64 -3.19
N SER A 188 -32.23 14.05 -3.90
CA SER A 188 -32.58 12.63 -3.71
C SER A 188 -31.38 11.72 -3.97
N ALA A 189 -31.38 10.53 -3.34
CA ALA A 189 -30.35 9.53 -3.56
C ALA A 189 -30.24 9.22 -5.07
N PRO A 190 -29.01 9.13 -5.61
CA PRO A 190 -28.82 9.05 -7.06
C PRO A 190 -29.23 7.70 -7.66
N PHE A 191 -29.42 6.69 -6.84
CA PHE A 191 -29.89 5.36 -7.23
C PHE A 191 -30.40 4.59 -6.01
N ASN A 192 -31.09 3.48 -6.27
CA ASN A 192 -31.54 2.54 -5.23
C ASN A 192 -30.61 1.33 -5.14
N ASN A 193 -30.54 0.71 -3.95
CA ASN A 193 -29.87 -0.56 -3.76
C ASN A 193 -30.67 -1.74 -4.36
N LYS A 194 -30.13 -2.96 -4.29
CA LYS A 194 -30.80 -4.17 -4.82
C LYS A 194 -32.17 -4.47 -4.20
N LYS A 195 -32.49 -3.89 -3.04
CA LYS A 195 -33.77 -4.02 -2.35
C LYS A 195 -34.76 -2.89 -2.70
N GLY A 196 -34.36 -1.96 -3.57
CA GLY A 196 -35.18 -0.81 -3.96
C GLY A 196 -35.11 0.38 -2.99
N GLU A 197 -34.22 0.36 -2.00
CA GLU A 197 -34.08 1.45 -1.03
C GLU A 197 -33.12 2.54 -1.54
N PRO A 198 -33.39 3.84 -1.30
CA PRO A 198 -32.48 4.94 -1.65
C PRO A 198 -31.05 4.74 -1.12
N TYR A 199 -30.05 4.81 -2.00
CA TYR A 199 -28.65 4.59 -1.62
C TYR A 199 -27.98 5.86 -1.08
N LEU A 200 -27.78 5.89 0.24
CA LEU A 200 -26.98 6.89 0.94
C LEU A 200 -25.88 6.21 1.79
N GLU A 201 -24.76 6.90 1.95
CA GLU A 201 -23.61 6.48 2.74
C GLU A 201 -23.54 7.28 4.04
N THR A 202 -23.34 6.57 5.14
CA THR A 202 -23.20 7.17 6.47
C THR A 202 -21.83 7.83 6.63
N HIS A 203 -21.81 9.10 7.00
CA HIS A 203 -20.61 9.89 7.26
C HIS A 203 -20.60 10.41 8.70
N HIS A 204 -19.46 10.31 9.37
CA HIS A 204 -19.27 10.99 10.65
C HIS A 204 -18.68 12.38 10.37
N ILE A 205 -19.33 13.45 10.82
CA ILE A 205 -18.95 14.84 10.48
C ILE A 205 -17.55 15.14 11.05
N VAL A 206 -17.34 14.83 12.32
CA VAL A 206 -16.03 14.66 12.92
C VAL A 206 -15.62 13.20 12.75
N TRP A 207 -14.55 12.97 12.02
CA TRP A 207 -14.15 11.61 11.65
C TRP A 207 -13.75 10.78 12.88
N LEU A 208 -14.15 9.51 12.93
CA LEU A 208 -13.73 8.57 13.98
C LEU A 208 -12.20 8.47 14.09
N SER A 209 -11.49 8.53 12.96
CA SER A 209 -10.02 8.52 12.93
C SER A 209 -9.38 9.75 13.55
N GLN A 210 -10.14 10.84 13.73
CA GLN A 210 -9.74 12.07 14.40
C GLN A 210 -10.34 12.19 15.81
N GLY A 211 -10.89 11.09 16.36
CA GLY A 211 -11.49 11.07 17.70
C GLY A 211 -12.94 11.52 17.75
N GLY A 212 -13.62 11.66 16.61
CA GLY A 212 -15.06 11.97 16.58
C GLY A 212 -15.91 10.89 17.25
N PRO A 213 -17.03 11.26 17.89
CA PRO A 213 -17.91 10.31 18.57
C PRO A 213 -18.78 9.53 17.57
N GLY A 214 -19.07 8.26 17.87
CA GLY A 214 -19.99 7.42 17.10
C GLY A 214 -21.46 7.64 17.48
N THR A 215 -21.92 8.90 17.51
CA THR A 215 -23.28 9.28 17.95
C THR A 215 -24.13 9.79 16.78
N ILE A 216 -25.44 9.91 16.99
CA ILE A 216 -26.40 10.33 15.96
C ILE A 216 -26.20 11.82 15.57
N GLU A 217 -25.74 12.65 16.49
CA GLU A 217 -25.47 14.08 16.28
C GLU A 217 -24.22 14.30 15.43
N ASN A 218 -23.30 13.33 15.43
CA ASN A 218 -22.11 13.35 14.61
C ASN A 218 -22.26 12.54 13.31
N THR A 219 -23.45 12.00 13.04
CA THR A 219 -23.66 11.05 11.94
C THR A 219 -24.74 11.52 10.96
N VAL A 220 -24.38 11.62 9.68
CA VAL A 220 -25.27 12.06 8.59
C VAL A 220 -25.29 11.05 7.44
N ALA A 221 -26.31 11.11 6.59
CA ALA A 221 -26.39 10.32 5.37
C ALA A 221 -26.19 11.19 4.13
N LEU A 222 -25.22 10.81 3.30
CA LEU A 222 -24.78 11.55 2.12
C LEU A 222 -24.91 10.71 0.86
N CYS A 223 -25.15 11.35 -0.29
CA CYS A 223 -24.98 10.67 -1.57
C CYS A 223 -23.49 10.33 -1.79
N PRO A 224 -23.14 9.36 -2.66
CA PRO A 224 -21.75 8.97 -2.92
C PRO A 224 -20.84 10.13 -3.33
N ASN A 225 -21.37 11.09 -4.10
CA ASN A 225 -20.63 12.27 -4.55
C ASN A 225 -20.28 13.20 -3.39
N CYS A 226 -21.27 13.56 -2.57
CA CYS A 226 -21.06 14.40 -1.39
C CYS A 226 -20.20 13.70 -0.33
N HIS A 227 -20.38 12.40 -0.13
CA HIS A 227 -19.53 11.63 0.77
C HIS A 227 -18.07 11.67 0.32
N ARG A 228 -17.80 11.44 -0.97
CA ARG A 228 -16.43 11.55 -1.50
C ARG A 228 -15.89 12.98 -1.42
N LYS A 229 -16.72 13.99 -1.70
CA LYS A 229 -16.36 15.42 -1.55
C LYS A 229 -15.87 15.72 -0.12
N MET A 230 -16.55 15.21 0.90
CA MET A 230 -16.14 15.38 2.31
C MET A 230 -14.75 14.79 2.57
N HIS A 231 -14.48 13.56 2.09
CA HIS A 231 -13.15 12.93 2.26
C HIS A 231 -12.03 13.63 1.48
N VAL A 232 -12.34 14.29 0.36
CA VAL A 232 -11.35 14.93 -0.51
C VAL A 232 -11.08 16.38 -0.11
N LEU A 233 -12.12 17.14 0.26
CA LEU A 233 -12.02 18.59 0.45
C LEU A 233 -12.09 19.03 1.92
N ASP A 234 -12.77 18.27 2.78
CA ASP A 234 -12.91 18.51 4.23
C ASP A 234 -13.21 19.97 4.64
N ARG A 235 -14.10 20.65 3.89
CA ARG A 235 -14.37 22.09 4.07
C ARG A 235 -15.18 22.34 5.34
N GLY A 236 -14.81 23.41 6.07
CA GLY A 236 -15.52 23.84 7.27
C GLY A 236 -16.98 24.23 7.01
N GLU A 237 -17.26 24.89 5.88
CA GLU A 237 -18.62 25.27 5.48
C GLU A 237 -19.54 24.05 5.31
N ASP A 238 -19.07 23.01 4.61
CA ASP A 238 -19.82 21.76 4.43
C ASP A 238 -20.07 21.08 5.80
N LYS A 239 -19.09 21.08 6.71
CA LYS A 239 -19.27 20.54 8.08
C LYS A 239 -20.35 21.29 8.87
N SER A 240 -20.38 22.62 8.79
CA SER A 240 -21.38 23.45 9.48
C SER A 240 -22.80 23.15 8.99
N ILE A 241 -22.99 22.96 7.68
CA ILE A 241 -24.29 22.54 7.11
C ILE A 241 -24.70 21.20 7.72
N LEU A 242 -23.79 20.22 7.77
CA LEU A 242 -24.07 18.89 8.28
C LEU A 242 -24.35 18.87 9.78
N LEU A 243 -23.67 19.69 10.57
CA LEU A 243 -23.94 19.81 12.01
C LEU A 243 -25.36 20.33 12.26
N ASN A 244 -25.81 21.32 11.48
CA ASN A 244 -27.19 21.81 11.58
C ASN A 244 -28.19 20.71 11.23
N LYS A 245 -27.98 20.00 10.10
CA LYS A 245 -28.84 18.87 9.68
C LYS A 245 -28.85 17.70 10.66
N ALA A 246 -27.74 17.48 11.39
CA ALA A 246 -27.66 16.43 12.39
C ALA A 246 -28.35 16.80 13.72
N GLY A 247 -28.53 18.10 13.98
CA GLY A 247 -29.26 18.64 15.13
C GLY A 247 -30.78 18.78 14.93
N GLU A 248 -31.26 18.70 13.70
CA GLU A 248 -32.69 18.58 13.36
C GLU A 248 -33.17 17.17 13.77
N ILE A 249 -33.63 17.02 15.02
CA ILE A 249 -34.23 15.80 15.59
C ILE A 249 -35.74 15.94 15.63
#